data_AF-A0A7L2PN45-F1
#
_entry.id   AF-A0A7L2PN45-F1
#
_cell.length_a   1.000
_cell.length_b   1.000
_cell.length_c   1.000
_cell.angle_alpha   90.00
_cell.angle_beta   90.00
_cell.angle_gamma   90.00
#
_symmetry.space_group_name_H-M   'P 1'
#
loop_
_entity.id
_entity.type
_entity.pdbx_description
1 polymer ?
#
loop_
_entity_poly.entity_id
_entity_poly.type
_entity_poly.pdbx_seq_one_letter_code
_entity_poly.pdbx_strand_id
1 'polypeptide(L)'
;RISYDPTRYPKYIPEAYCLCKGCLMGIFGEESLHFRSTPVFMPTVILRRTPACAGGRYVYTEDYITIPVGCTCVPEQEKEAESVNSSIDKQEVKLLVGQN
;
A
#
# COMPACT_ATOMS: atom_id res chain seq x y z
N ARG A 1 3.63 -3.15 -14.29
CA ARG A 1 2.47 -2.70 -15.11
C ARG A 1 2.80 -1.33 -15.69
N ILE A 2 2.24 -0.93 -16.84
CA ILE A 2 2.37 0.44 -17.36
C ILE A 2 1.00 1.12 -17.28
N SER A 3 0.94 2.26 -16.60
CA SER A 3 -0.24 3.12 -16.44
C SER A 3 -0.24 4.18 -17.54
N TYR A 4 -1.31 4.25 -18.33
CA TYR A 4 -1.48 5.21 -19.41
C TYR A 4 -2.60 6.21 -19.09
N ASP A 5 -2.29 7.50 -19.20
CA ASP A 5 -3.25 8.59 -19.09
C ASP A 5 -2.94 9.66 -20.16
N PRO A 6 -3.80 9.86 -21.17
CA PRO A 6 -3.59 10.85 -22.23
C PRO A 6 -3.66 12.30 -21.74
N THR A 7 -4.22 12.52 -20.54
CA THR A 7 -4.42 13.85 -19.93
C THR A 7 -3.31 14.21 -18.95
N ARG A 8 -2.25 13.41 -18.87
CA ARG A 8 -1.13 13.60 -17.96
C ARG A 8 0.20 13.60 -18.71
N TYR A 9 1.19 14.31 -18.20
CA TYR A 9 2.59 14.15 -18.58
C TYR A 9 3.44 13.74 -17.35
N PRO A 10 4.24 12.66 -17.45
CA PRO A 10 4.33 11.72 -18.56
C PRO A 10 3.04 10.89 -18.73
N LYS A 11 2.71 10.58 -19.99
CA LYS A 11 1.50 9.80 -20.34
C LYS A 11 1.60 8.36 -19.83
N TYR A 12 2.78 7.78 -19.94
CA TYR A 12 3.08 6.42 -19.50
C TYR A 12 3.90 6.47 -18.22
N ILE A 13 3.43 5.77 -17.19
CA ILE A 13 4.12 5.62 -15.91
C ILE A 13 4.28 4.13 -15.61
N PRO A 14 5.51 3.61 -15.41
CA PRO A 14 5.71 2.25 -14.96
C PRO A 14 5.39 2.14 -13.46
N GLU A 15 4.61 1.12 -13.11
CA GLU A 15 4.23 0.79 -11.73
C GLU A 15 4.71 -0.63 -11.41
N ALA A 16 5.55 -0.75 -10.38
CA ALA A 16 6.00 -2.02 -9.87
C ALA A 16 4.87 -2.74 -9.11
N TYR A 17 4.87 -4.07 -9.16
CA TYR A 17 4.00 -4.92 -8.38
C TYR A 17 4.82 -6.12 -7.91
N CYS A 18 4.61 -6.53 -6.65
CA CYS A 18 5.35 -7.63 -6.06
C CYS A 18 4.74 -8.96 -6.54
N LEU A 19 5.60 -9.85 -7.04
CA LEU A 19 5.17 -11.13 -7.62
C LEU A 19 4.84 -12.17 -6.54
N CYS A 20 5.60 -12.14 -5.45
CA CYS A 20 5.50 -13.04 -4.32
C CYS A 20 4.82 -12.34 -3.14
N LYS A 21 4.25 -13.13 -2.22
CA LYS A 21 3.75 -12.59 -0.95
C LYS A 21 4.90 -12.46 0.04
N GLY A 22 5.72 -13.50 0.12
CA GLY A 22 6.96 -13.54 0.87
C GLY A 22 8.17 -13.15 0.03
N CYS A 23 9.36 -13.53 0.50
CA CYS A 23 10.62 -13.18 -0.13
C CYS A 23 11.44 -14.41 -0.52
N LEU A 24 12.07 -14.36 -1.69
CA LEU A 24 12.92 -15.44 -2.18
C LEU A 24 14.29 -15.36 -1.47
N MET A 25 14.47 -16.19 -0.44
CA MET A 25 15.66 -16.16 0.43
C MET A 25 16.38 -17.49 0.52
N GLY A 26 15.75 -18.58 0.08
CA GLY A 26 16.39 -19.89 0.03
C GLY A 26 17.46 -19.96 -1.06
N ILE A 27 18.36 -20.94 -0.93
CA ILE A 27 19.50 -21.13 -1.84
C ILE A 27 19.09 -21.46 -3.29
N PHE A 28 17.86 -21.95 -3.50
CA PHE A 28 17.27 -22.21 -4.80
C PHE A 28 16.14 -21.23 -5.14
N GLY A 29 16.03 -20.13 -4.40
CA GLY A 29 14.97 -19.14 -4.57
C GLY A 29 13.65 -19.56 -3.92
N GLU A 30 13.68 -20.37 -2.87
CA GLU A 30 12.49 -20.71 -2.10
C GLU A 30 11.91 -19.46 -1.42
N GLU A 31 10.59 -19.31 -1.50
CA GLU A 31 9.84 -18.22 -0.86
C GLU A 31 9.73 -18.48 0.64
N SER A 32 10.23 -17.54 1.44
CA SER A 32 10.04 -17.48 2.89
C SER A 32 8.90 -16.54 3.24
N LEU A 33 7.96 -17.03 4.05
CA LEU A 33 6.83 -16.27 4.58
C LEU A 33 7.13 -15.58 5.92
N HIS A 34 8.36 -15.70 6.44
CA HIS A 34 8.83 -14.91 7.58
C HIS A 34 9.11 -13.45 7.19
N PHE A 35 9.08 -13.16 5.90
CA PHE A 35 9.25 -11.85 5.31
C PHE A 35 8.08 -11.59 4.37
N ARG A 36 7.80 -10.31 4.14
CA ARG A 36 6.79 -9.80 3.22
C ARG A 36 7.47 -9.01 2.12
N SER A 37 7.14 -9.36 0.87
CA SER A 37 7.40 -8.47 -0.27
C SER A 37 6.41 -7.31 -0.24
N THR A 38 6.91 -6.10 -0.01
CA THR A 38 6.10 -4.87 0.04
C THR A 38 6.53 -3.90 -1.04
N PRO A 39 5.60 -3.21 -1.73
CA PRO A 39 5.96 -2.16 -2.68
C PRO A 39 6.66 -1.00 -1.96
N VAL A 40 7.65 -0.41 -2.63
CA VAL A 40 8.30 0.84 -2.23
C VAL A 40 7.72 1.97 -3.06
N PHE A 41 7.18 2.98 -2.38
CA PHE A 41 6.54 4.13 -3.01
C PHE A 41 7.48 5.33 -3.10
N MET A 42 7.40 6.07 -4.20
CA MET A 42 8.10 7.33 -4.40
C MET A 42 7.09 8.45 -4.75
N PRO A 43 7.17 9.62 -4.09
CA PRO A 43 6.40 10.79 -4.52
C PRO A 43 6.95 11.27 -5.87
N THR A 44 6.07 11.47 -6.83
CA THR A 44 6.43 11.85 -8.20
C THR A 44 5.54 12.98 -8.68
N VAL A 45 6.17 14.00 -9.23
CA VAL A 45 5.49 15.13 -9.85
C VAL A 45 5.01 14.76 -11.25
N ILE A 46 3.77 15.12 -11.55
CA ILE A 46 3.17 14.99 -12.88
C ILE A 46 2.55 16.32 -13.28
N LEU A 47 2.32 16.49 -14.59
CA LEU A 47 1.53 17.61 -15.11
C LEU A 47 0.18 17.08 -15.57
N ARG A 48 -0.91 17.60 -14.99
CA ARG A 48 -2.29 17.25 -15.35
C ARG A 48 -2.88 18.30 -16.27
N ARG A 49 -3.47 17.85 -17.37
CA ARG A 49 -4.10 18.72 -18.38
C ARG A 49 -5.37 19.31 -17.80
N THR A 50 -5.45 20.63 -17.80
CA THR A 50 -6.65 21.38 -17.42
C THR A 50 -7.68 21.38 -18.56
N PRO A 51 -8.95 21.70 -18.30
CA PRO A 51 -9.93 21.95 -19.37
C PRO A 51 -9.66 23.25 -20.15
N ALA A 52 -8.75 24.12 -19.68
CA ALA A 52 -8.44 25.39 -20.33
C ALA A 52 -7.44 25.23 -21.48
N CYS A 53 -7.57 26.11 -22.47
CA CYS A 53 -6.65 26.23 -23.60
C CYS A 53 -6.17 27.68 -23.72
N ALA A 54 -4.87 27.87 -23.98
CA ALA A 54 -4.28 29.19 -24.18
C ALA A 54 -3.51 29.20 -25.51
N GLY A 55 -3.95 30.04 -26.45
CA GLY A 55 -3.33 30.15 -27.78
C GLY A 55 -3.34 28.83 -28.55
N GLY A 56 -4.44 28.07 -28.50
CA GLY A 56 -4.59 26.78 -29.18
C GLY A 56 -3.80 25.62 -28.55
N ARG A 57 -3.16 25.83 -27.40
CA ARG A 57 -2.38 24.81 -26.68
C ARG A 57 -3.05 24.43 -25.37
N TYR A 58 -2.85 23.18 -24.97
CA TYR A 58 -3.30 22.68 -23.67
C TYR A 58 -2.54 23.35 -22.53
N VAL A 59 -3.27 23.72 -21.47
CA VAL A 59 -2.70 24.23 -20.22
C VAL A 59 -2.64 23.10 -19.21
N TYR A 60 -1.54 23.02 -18.46
CA TYR A 60 -1.30 21.98 -17.46
C TYR A 60 -1.08 22.59 -16.07
N THR A 61 -1.43 21.84 -15.04
CA THR A 61 -1.14 22.14 -13.64
C THR A 61 -0.34 21.01 -13.02
N GLU A 62 0.50 21.35 -12.04
CA GLU A 62 1.26 20.36 -11.28
C GLU A 62 0.34 19.52 -10.38
N ASP A 63 0.62 18.23 -10.29
CA ASP A 63 -0.05 17.29 -9.40
C ASP A 63 0.97 16.29 -8.86
N TYR A 64 0.76 15.80 -7.64
CA TYR A 64 1.71 14.95 -6.91
C TYR A 64 1.07 13.59 -6.66
N ILE A 65 1.70 12.54 -7.19
CA ILE A 65 1.21 11.17 -7.06
C ILE A 65 2.28 10.27 -6.42
N THR A 66 1.84 9.21 -5.77
CA THR A 66 2.72 8.15 -5.24
C THR A 66 2.74 6.96 -6.19
N ILE A 67 3.92 6.57 -6.66
CA ILE A 67 4.11 5.47 -7.61
C ILE A 67 4.91 4.35 -6.93
N PRO A 68 4.48 3.08 -7.03
CA PRO A 68 5.33 1.96 -6.62
C PRO A 68 6.48 1.80 -7.61
N VAL A 69 7.72 2.04 -7.16
CA VAL A 69 8.92 2.00 -8.01
C VAL A 69 9.64 0.66 -7.96
N GLY A 70 9.39 -0.14 -6.92
CA GLY A 70 9.98 -1.45 -6.74
C GLY A 70 9.31 -2.20 -5.60
N CYS A 71 9.86 -3.34 -5.25
CA CYS A 71 9.49 -4.09 -4.05
C CYS A 71 10.72 -4.26 -3.16
N THR A 72 10.48 -4.35 -1.86
CA THR A 72 11.49 -4.66 -0.85
C THR A 72 10.98 -5.74 0.08
N CYS A 73 11.91 -6.38 0.78
CA CYS A 73 11.63 -7.42 1.75
C CYS A 73 11.72 -6.86 3.16
N VAL A 74 10.62 -6.99 3.90
CA VAL A 74 10.55 -6.59 5.32
C VAL A 74 10.17 -7.81 6.15
N PRO A 75 10.58 -7.91 7.43
CA PRO A 75 10.08 -8.95 8.33
C PRO A 75 8.55 -8.96 8.38
N GLU A 76 7.95 -10.14 8.43
CA GLU A 76 6.51 -10.25 8.69
C GLU A 76 6.23 -9.67 10.08
N GLN A 77 5.22 -8.81 10.20
CA GLN A 77 4.80 -8.35 11.51
C GLN A 77 4.07 -9.53 12.16
N GLU A 78 4.56 -9.98 13.31
CA GLU A 78 3.73 -10.79 14.20
C GLU A 78 2.47 -9.96 14.47
N LYS A 79 1.37 -10.32 13.83
CA LYS A 79 0.08 -9.82 14.28
C LYS A 79 -0.06 -10.36 15.68
N GLU A 80 0.09 -9.49 16.68
CA GLU A 80 -0.50 -9.74 17.98
C GLU A 80 -1.90 -10.30 17.73
N ALA A 81 -2.15 -11.47 18.29
CA ALA A 81 -3.42 -12.15 18.21
C ALA A 81 -4.49 -11.32 18.95
N GLU A 82 -4.91 -10.19 18.36
CA GLU A 82 -5.90 -9.28 18.92
C GLU A 82 -6.93 -8.93 17.85
N SER A 83 -7.72 -9.93 17.46
CA SER A 83 -9.14 -9.73 17.25
C SER A 83 -9.82 -11.09 17.37
N VAL A 84 -10.27 -11.41 18.59
CA VAL A 84 -11.44 -12.23 18.97
C VAL A 84 -11.21 -12.70 20.41
N ASN A 85 -11.99 -12.12 21.33
CA ASN A 85 -12.25 -12.51 22.74
C ASN A 85 -11.95 -11.50 23.86
N SER A 86 -11.83 -10.19 23.60
CA SER A 86 -11.87 -9.17 24.69
C SER A 86 -13.28 -8.86 25.21
N SER A 87 -14.31 -9.63 24.83
CA SER A 87 -15.71 -9.37 25.19
C SER A 87 -16.31 -10.30 26.25
N ILE A 88 -15.58 -11.27 26.81
CA ILE A 88 -16.16 -12.22 27.78
C ILE A 88 -15.91 -11.86 29.26
N ASP A 89 -14.87 -11.09 29.61
CA ASP A 89 -14.57 -10.78 31.03
C ASP A 89 -15.34 -9.61 31.66
N LYS A 90 -16.35 -9.03 30.97
CA LYS A 90 -17.19 -7.97 31.56
C LYS A 90 -18.51 -8.45 32.15
N GLN A 91 -18.84 -9.73 32.06
CA GLN A 91 -20.08 -10.27 32.67
C GLN A 91 -19.86 -10.96 34.03
N GLU A 92 -18.65 -11.42 34.36
CA GLU A 92 -18.41 -12.13 35.62
C GLU A 92 -18.20 -11.19 36.83
N VAL A 93 -17.78 -9.94 36.61
CA VAL A 93 -17.62 -8.95 37.70
C VAL A 93 -18.96 -8.36 38.17
N LYS A 94 -20.03 -8.43 37.35
CA LYS A 94 -21.34 -7.88 37.72
C LYS A 94 -22.19 -8.84 38.56
N LEU A 95 -21.82 -10.12 38.66
CA LEU A 95 -22.51 -11.11 39.50
C LEU A 95 -21.91 -11.29 40.90
N LEU A 96 -20.72 -10.74 41.17
CA LEU A 96 -20.08 -10.83 42.49
C LEU A 96 -20.17 -9.55 43.33
N VAL A 97 -20.74 -8.47 42.81
CA VAL A 97 -21.03 -7.21 43.55
C VAL A 97 -22.55 -7.06 43.73
N GLY A 98 -23.21 -8.16 44.11
CA GLY A 98 -24.67 -8.23 44.20
C GLY A 98 -25.23 -9.15 45.27
N GLN A 99 -24.39 -9.73 46.15
CA GLN A 99 -24.83 -10.42 47.36
C GLN A 99 -23.79 -10.24 48.47
N ASN A 100 -24.25 -9.59 49.55
CA ASN A 100 -23.60 -9.23 50.82
C ASN A 100 -23.01 -7.83 50.92
#